data_AF-A0AAD9D3L3-F1
#
_entry.id   AF-A0AAD9D3L3-F1
#
_cell.length_a   1.000
_cell.length_b   1.000
_cell.length_c   1.000
_cell.angle_alpha   90.00
_cell.angle_beta   90.00
_cell.angle_gamma   90.00
#
_symmetry.space_group_name_H-M   'P 1'
#
loop_
_entity.id
_entity.type
_entity.pdbx_description
1 polymer ?
#
loop_
_entity_poly.entity_id
_entity_poly.type
_entity_poly.pdbx_seq_one_letter_code
_entity_poly.pdbx_strand_id
1 'polypeptide(L)'
;MLSEKGLFDTYDKFVQSVFDTKTTRGALGVGKWKDQQFIAVLDQFRDDFAAKGVKVALCKRKSGKGTYRWLEFIDVEEAGGEYVPQFDVANFSGQIIKTVYTKIEFPHGVAVEELKQWGGRKKLKEKVPIFVERMLEKYDLFQEYEQMVDHVVEAGVGSNTKMWNITKLKELMKVYQPIFKAKGVEIFFSHKQEWVQHGQHGGHFEYFRWIEFVDRAEQPSYRPQRDAETKDSRGLEEGCSVM
;
A
#
# COMPACT_ATOMS: atom_id res chain seq x y z
N MET A 1 19.76 -10.16 -16.03
CA MET A 1 19.35 -8.76 -16.25
C MET A 1 20.50 -7.74 -16.25
N LEU A 2 21.03 -7.22 -15.11
CA LEU A 2 22.02 -6.11 -15.14
C LEU A 2 23.30 -6.44 -15.93
N SER A 3 23.78 -7.68 -15.82
CA SER A 3 24.92 -8.20 -16.61
C SER A 3 24.60 -8.20 -18.11
N GLU A 4 23.48 -8.81 -18.48
CA GLU A 4 23.05 -9.00 -19.87
C GLU A 4 22.80 -7.65 -20.58
N LYS A 5 22.29 -6.66 -19.86
CA LYS A 5 22.04 -5.31 -20.37
C LYS A 5 23.26 -4.38 -20.27
N GLY A 6 24.40 -4.86 -19.77
CA GLY A 6 25.64 -4.10 -19.66
C GLY A 6 25.54 -2.88 -18.74
N LEU A 7 24.84 -3.01 -17.61
CA LEU A 7 24.49 -1.91 -16.70
C LEU A 7 25.40 -1.79 -15.47
N PHE A 8 26.40 -2.66 -15.30
CA PHE A 8 27.26 -2.62 -14.11
C PHE A 8 28.07 -1.32 -14.00
N ASP A 9 28.58 -0.78 -15.10
CA ASP A 9 29.28 0.52 -15.07
C ASP A 9 28.37 1.66 -14.59
N THR A 10 27.11 1.67 -15.03
CA THR A 10 26.10 2.65 -14.59
C THR A 10 25.77 2.44 -13.11
N TYR A 11 25.57 1.18 -12.70
CA TYR A 11 25.29 0.82 -11.32
C TYR A 11 26.42 1.22 -10.37
N ASP A 12 27.68 0.95 -10.73
CA ASP A 12 28.84 1.26 -9.91
C ASP A 12 29.00 2.78 -9.75
N LYS A 13 28.82 3.55 -10.83
CA LYS A 13 28.81 5.02 -10.76
C LYS A 13 27.67 5.54 -9.88
N PHE A 14 26.49 4.95 -9.98
CA PHE A 14 25.35 5.29 -9.14
C PHE A 14 25.66 5.03 -7.65
N VAL A 15 26.16 3.84 -7.32
CA VAL A 15 26.52 3.46 -5.94
C VAL A 15 27.60 4.40 -5.39
N GLN A 16 28.62 4.70 -6.18
CA GLN A 16 29.67 5.64 -5.82
C GLN A 16 29.10 7.04 -5.56
N SER A 17 28.20 7.53 -6.42
CA SER A 17 27.55 8.83 -6.25
C SER A 17 26.69 8.90 -4.98
N VAL A 18 25.97 7.82 -4.65
CA VAL A 18 25.22 7.72 -3.38
C VAL A 18 26.17 7.76 -2.18
N PHE A 19 27.33 7.09 -2.26
CA PHE A 19 28.33 7.06 -1.20
C PHE A 19 28.98 8.43 -0.99
N ASP A 20 29.37 9.11 -2.06
CA ASP A 20 30.05 10.41 -2.03
C ASP A 20 29.11 11.54 -1.61
N THR A 21 27.82 11.41 -1.91
CA THR A 21 26.80 12.37 -1.50
C THR A 21 26.48 12.23 -0.01
N LYS A 22 27.29 12.87 0.84
CA LYS A 22 27.16 12.84 2.32
C LYS A 22 25.80 13.34 2.84
N THR A 23 25.03 14.08 2.04
CA THR A 23 23.71 14.60 2.41
C THR A 23 22.60 13.57 2.33
N THR A 24 22.82 12.41 1.67
CA THR A 24 21.89 11.27 1.63
C THR A 24 21.73 10.60 3.00
N ARG A 25 22.64 10.89 3.95
CA ARG A 25 22.65 10.38 5.32
C ARG A 25 22.43 11.50 6.33
N GLY A 26 21.99 11.15 7.54
CA GLY A 26 21.92 12.08 8.67
C GLY A 26 23.31 12.56 9.12
N ALA A 27 23.35 13.62 9.93
CA ALA A 27 24.61 14.13 10.47
C ALA A 27 25.36 13.04 11.27
N LEU A 28 26.70 13.10 11.24
CA LEU A 28 27.65 12.19 11.90
C LEU A 28 27.71 10.74 11.38
N GLY A 29 27.16 10.42 10.20
CA GLY A 29 27.24 9.06 9.63
C GLY A 29 26.42 8.00 10.38
N VAL A 30 25.90 8.36 11.56
CA VAL A 30 24.95 7.61 12.39
C VAL A 30 23.55 8.15 12.08
N GLY A 31 23.11 7.98 10.83
CA GLY A 31 21.98 8.76 10.34
C GLY A 31 21.18 8.06 9.27
N LYS A 32 19.90 7.82 9.58
CA LYS A 32 18.85 7.31 8.66
C LYS A 32 19.01 7.92 7.26
N TRP A 33 18.97 7.08 6.24
CA TRP A 33 18.87 7.50 4.85
C TRP A 33 17.74 8.50 4.66
N LYS A 34 18.03 9.60 3.94
CA LYS A 34 17.05 10.61 3.58
C LYS A 34 16.53 10.34 2.18
N ASP A 35 15.27 9.95 2.09
CA ASP A 35 14.70 9.40 0.87
C ASP A 35 14.74 10.42 -0.29
N GLN A 36 14.46 11.70 -0.04
CA GLN A 36 14.46 12.74 -1.07
C GLN A 36 15.85 13.00 -1.67
N GLN A 37 16.88 13.07 -0.82
CA GLN A 37 18.26 13.22 -1.31
C GLN A 37 18.74 11.96 -2.05
N PHE A 38 18.31 10.78 -1.61
CA PHE A 38 18.62 9.54 -2.32
C PHE A 38 17.95 9.53 -3.70
N ILE A 39 16.67 9.88 -3.78
CA ILE A 39 15.93 9.98 -5.05
C ILE A 39 16.61 10.98 -5.98
N ALA A 40 17.02 12.15 -5.48
CA ALA A 40 17.73 13.14 -6.29
C ALA A 40 19.07 12.63 -6.88
N VAL A 41 19.75 11.68 -6.21
CA VAL A 41 20.91 10.99 -6.81
C VAL A 41 20.45 9.95 -7.82
N LEU A 42 19.45 9.13 -7.49
CA LEU A 42 18.91 8.12 -8.39
C LEU A 42 18.41 8.72 -9.71
N ASP A 43 17.73 9.87 -9.64
CA ASP A 43 17.17 10.57 -10.80
C ASP A 43 18.24 10.98 -11.83
N GLN A 44 19.50 11.17 -11.40
CA GLN A 44 20.62 11.46 -12.31
C GLN A 44 21.02 10.26 -13.18
N PHE A 45 20.65 9.04 -12.78
CA PHE A 45 21.00 7.79 -13.47
C PHE A 45 19.79 7.10 -14.12
N ARG A 46 18.56 7.58 -13.85
CA ARG A 46 17.34 6.92 -14.35
C ARG A 46 17.30 6.79 -15.86
N ASP A 47 17.73 7.84 -16.58
CA ASP A 47 17.74 7.83 -18.05
C ASP A 47 18.76 6.82 -18.59
N ASP A 48 19.91 6.65 -17.94
CA ASP A 48 20.92 5.66 -18.33
C ASP A 48 20.41 4.22 -18.16
N PHE A 49 19.70 3.95 -17.05
CA PHE A 49 19.03 2.66 -16.86
C PHE A 49 17.88 2.47 -17.88
N ALA A 50 17.07 3.50 -18.09
CA ALA A 50 15.93 3.47 -19.00
C ALA A 50 16.36 3.26 -20.46
N ALA A 51 17.51 3.80 -20.88
CA ALA A 51 18.08 3.58 -22.21
C ALA A 51 18.43 2.10 -22.48
N LYS A 52 18.51 1.27 -21.44
CA LYS A 52 18.68 -0.19 -21.52
C LYS A 52 17.40 -0.96 -21.23
N GLY A 53 16.26 -0.27 -21.11
CA GLY A 53 14.97 -0.87 -20.78
C GLY A 53 14.86 -1.31 -19.31
N VAL A 54 15.57 -0.63 -18.40
CA VAL A 54 15.48 -0.90 -16.96
C VAL A 54 14.93 0.32 -16.23
N LYS A 55 13.84 0.14 -15.49
CA LYS A 55 13.34 1.14 -14.55
C LYS A 55 13.94 0.87 -13.17
N VAL A 56 14.32 1.92 -12.46
CA VAL A 56 14.84 1.81 -11.08
C VAL A 56 13.95 2.60 -10.13
N ALA A 57 13.58 1.99 -9.00
CA ALA A 57 12.75 2.62 -7.98
C ALA A 57 13.38 2.46 -6.58
N LEU A 58 13.38 3.54 -5.80
CA LEU A 58 13.68 3.47 -4.37
C LEU A 58 12.42 3.04 -3.63
N CYS A 59 12.46 1.81 -3.13
CA CYS A 59 11.35 1.25 -2.38
C CYS A 59 11.56 1.36 -0.88
N LYS A 60 10.46 1.59 -0.16
CA LYS A 60 10.47 1.70 1.30
C LYS A 60 9.24 1.09 1.92
N ARG A 61 9.46 0.31 2.97
CA ARG A 61 8.38 -0.26 3.78
C ARG A 61 8.63 -0.05 5.26
N LYS A 62 7.64 0.50 5.95
CA LYS A 62 7.64 0.61 7.41
C LYS A 62 6.84 -0.55 8.01
N SER A 63 7.34 -1.10 9.09
CA SER A 63 6.66 -2.12 9.89
C SER A 63 6.92 -1.88 11.37
N GLY A 64 6.26 -2.67 12.24
CA GLY A 64 6.56 -2.64 13.68
C GLY A 64 8.01 -3.03 14.02
N LYS A 65 8.70 -3.76 13.12
CA LYS A 65 10.10 -4.21 13.30
C LYS A 65 11.14 -3.21 12.79
N GLY A 66 10.71 -2.16 12.08
CA GLY A 66 11.62 -1.16 11.54
C GLY A 66 11.25 -0.66 10.15
N THR A 67 12.20 0.05 9.52
CA THR A 67 12.07 0.59 8.16
C THR A 67 13.03 -0.15 7.24
N TYR A 68 12.49 -0.78 6.21
CA TYR A 68 13.23 -1.47 5.16
C TYR A 68 13.28 -0.58 3.92
N ARG A 69 14.44 -0.58 3.26
CA ARG A 69 14.67 0.10 1.98
C ARG A 69 15.41 -0.82 1.04
N TRP A 70 15.03 -0.80 -0.22
CA TRP A 70 15.69 -1.54 -1.27
C TRP A 70 15.52 -0.78 -2.59
N LEU A 71 16.35 -1.13 -3.57
CA LEU A 71 16.16 -0.70 -4.95
C LEU A 71 15.48 -1.84 -5.70
N GLU A 72 14.45 -1.52 -6.47
CA GLU A 72 13.93 -2.43 -7.49
C GLU A 72 14.52 -2.03 -8.83
N PHE A 73 15.15 -2.98 -9.50
CA PHE A 73 15.60 -2.85 -10.88
C PHE A 73 14.67 -3.72 -11.74
N ILE A 74 13.90 -3.08 -12.59
CA ILE A 74 12.77 -3.69 -13.30
C ILE A 74 13.12 -3.71 -14.76
N ASP A 75 13.31 -4.90 -15.31
CA ASP A 75 13.35 -5.08 -16.76
C ASP A 75 11.95 -4.80 -17.32
N VAL A 76 11.82 -3.74 -18.10
CA VAL A 76 10.52 -3.26 -18.57
C VAL A 76 9.88 -4.27 -19.53
N GLU A 77 10.69 -4.96 -20.33
CA GLU A 77 10.19 -5.95 -21.29
C GLU A 77 9.71 -7.22 -20.56
N GLU A 78 10.54 -7.75 -19.65
CA GLU A 78 10.19 -8.95 -18.87
C GLU A 78 8.99 -8.71 -17.95
N ALA A 79 8.86 -7.49 -17.41
CA ALA A 79 7.74 -7.09 -16.57
C ALA A 79 6.46 -6.74 -17.35
N GLY A 80 6.45 -6.90 -18.68
CA GLY A 80 5.29 -6.65 -19.54
C GLY A 80 4.92 -5.17 -19.66
N GLY A 81 5.85 -4.24 -19.41
CA GLY A 81 5.67 -2.79 -19.54
C GLY A 81 4.82 -2.12 -18.46
N GLU A 82 3.97 -2.86 -17.77
CA GLU A 82 2.93 -2.32 -16.89
C GLU A 82 3.27 -2.40 -15.39
N TYR A 83 4.35 -3.07 -15.00
CA TYR A 83 4.68 -3.22 -13.58
C TYR A 83 4.96 -1.87 -12.87
N VAL A 84 4.23 -1.64 -11.79
CA VAL A 84 4.42 -0.50 -10.89
C VAL A 84 4.89 -1.01 -9.51
N PRO A 85 6.06 -0.56 -9.02
CA PRO A 85 6.54 -0.93 -7.70
C PRO A 85 5.63 -0.37 -6.61
N GLN A 86 5.06 -1.26 -5.80
CA GLN A 86 4.08 -0.90 -4.78
C GLN A 86 4.67 -0.01 -3.67
N PHE A 87 5.98 -0.13 -3.42
CA PHE A 87 6.67 0.54 -2.33
C PHE A 87 7.54 1.71 -2.80
N ASP A 88 7.42 2.12 -4.06
CA ASP A 88 8.14 3.27 -4.61
C ASP A 88 7.83 4.53 -3.80
N VAL A 89 8.87 5.10 -3.19
CA VAL A 89 8.76 6.30 -2.37
C VAL A 89 8.26 7.50 -3.19
N ALA A 90 8.56 7.54 -4.49
CA ALA A 90 8.10 8.59 -5.38
C ALA A 90 6.62 8.47 -5.76
N ASN A 91 5.97 7.33 -5.48
CA ASN A 91 4.60 7.04 -5.89
C ASN A 91 3.58 7.06 -4.75
N PHE A 92 3.94 7.52 -3.54
CA PHE A 92 2.98 7.60 -2.43
C PHE A 92 2.00 8.77 -2.59
N SER A 93 0.70 8.47 -2.49
CA SER A 93 -0.38 9.47 -2.62
C SER A 93 -0.53 10.42 -1.42
N GLY A 94 0.19 10.16 -0.33
CA GLY A 94 0.03 10.85 0.95
C GLY A 94 -1.14 10.33 1.81
N GLN A 95 -1.95 9.39 1.31
CA GLN A 95 -2.94 8.67 2.12
C GLN A 95 -2.27 7.79 3.16
N ILE A 96 -2.74 7.87 4.40
CA ILE A 96 -2.18 7.13 5.54
C ILE A 96 -3.29 6.58 6.42
N ILE A 97 -3.26 5.27 6.68
CA ILE A 97 -3.95 4.66 7.83
C ILE A 97 -2.96 4.56 8.99
N LYS A 98 -3.31 5.18 10.13
CA LYS A 98 -2.51 5.10 11.36
C LYS A 98 -3.02 3.95 12.21
N THR A 99 -2.14 3.00 12.50
CA THR A 99 -2.38 1.98 13.53
C THR A 99 -1.66 2.38 14.82
N VAL A 100 -1.69 1.52 15.84
CA VAL A 100 -1.01 1.77 17.12
C VAL A 100 0.50 1.91 16.90
N TYR A 101 1.09 0.99 16.12
CA TYR A 101 2.54 0.90 15.96
C TYR A 101 3.06 1.29 14.58
N THR A 102 2.19 1.51 13.60
CA THR A 102 2.64 1.79 12.23
C THR A 102 1.78 2.78 11.48
N LYS A 103 2.32 3.24 10.35
CA LYS A 103 1.61 4.03 9.35
C LYS A 103 1.61 3.22 8.06
N ILE A 104 0.43 2.91 7.55
CA ILE A 104 0.26 2.24 6.26
C ILE A 104 0.10 3.33 5.22
N GLU A 105 1.05 3.40 4.28
CA GLU A 105 1.10 4.37 3.19
C GLU A 105 0.62 3.69 1.90
N PHE A 106 -0.15 4.42 1.08
CA PHE A 106 -0.75 3.91 -0.16
C PHE A 106 -0.25 4.67 -1.39
N PRO A 107 0.00 3.98 -2.51
CA PRO A 107 0.44 4.63 -3.74
C PRO A 107 -0.67 5.46 -4.40
N HIS A 108 -0.32 6.26 -5.41
CA HIS A 108 -1.31 6.80 -6.35
C HIS A 108 -2.06 5.67 -7.05
N GLY A 109 -3.31 5.91 -7.47
CA GLY A 109 -4.19 4.87 -7.99
C GLY A 109 -4.79 3.92 -6.94
N VAL A 110 -4.51 4.10 -5.65
CA VAL A 110 -5.18 3.35 -4.56
C VAL A 110 -5.88 4.32 -3.62
N ALA A 111 -7.20 4.19 -3.47
CA ALA A 111 -8.00 4.93 -2.49
C ALA A 111 -8.42 4.02 -1.34
N VAL A 112 -8.58 4.58 -0.13
CA VAL A 112 -8.91 3.79 1.07
C VAL A 112 -10.07 4.34 1.88
N GLU A 113 -10.91 3.43 2.38
CA GLU A 113 -12.04 3.69 3.27
C GLU A 113 -11.84 2.98 4.61
N GLU A 114 -11.67 3.73 5.71
CA GLU A 114 -11.44 3.16 7.04
C GLU A 114 -12.75 2.71 7.71
N LEU A 115 -12.86 1.41 8.05
CA LEU A 115 -13.99 0.87 8.79
C LEU A 115 -13.75 0.98 10.31
N LYS A 116 -13.99 2.17 10.88
CA LYS A 116 -13.79 2.41 12.32
C LYS A 116 -14.82 1.63 13.16
N GLN A 117 -14.41 1.10 14.31
CA GLN A 117 -15.36 0.41 15.21
C GLN A 117 -16.33 1.40 15.86
N TRP A 118 -15.78 2.38 16.60
CA TRP A 118 -16.62 3.35 17.31
C TRP A 118 -17.15 4.43 16.36
N GLY A 119 -18.48 4.47 16.22
CA GLY A 119 -19.19 5.42 15.35
C GLY A 119 -18.88 5.28 13.85
N GLY A 120 -18.10 4.29 13.43
CA GLY A 120 -17.64 4.19 12.04
C GLY A 120 -18.75 3.87 11.06
N ARG A 121 -19.78 3.11 11.46
CA ARG A 121 -20.97 2.87 10.62
C ARG A 121 -21.68 4.17 10.22
N LYS A 122 -21.89 5.06 11.19
CA LYS A 122 -22.50 6.37 10.95
C LYS A 122 -21.60 7.21 10.04
N LYS A 123 -20.30 7.29 10.36
CA LYS A 123 -19.33 8.04 9.56
C LYS A 123 -19.21 7.54 8.12
N LEU A 124 -19.27 6.22 7.91
CA LEU A 124 -19.21 5.60 6.60
C LEU A 124 -20.38 6.04 5.70
N LYS A 125 -21.58 6.23 6.26
CA LYS A 125 -22.72 6.77 5.51
C LYS A 125 -22.67 8.28 5.30
N GLU A 126 -22.07 9.02 6.23
CA GLU A 126 -22.10 10.49 6.23
C GLU A 126 -20.99 11.14 5.40
N LYS A 127 -19.88 10.44 5.18
CA LYS A 127 -18.69 11.05 4.58
C LYS A 127 -17.88 10.05 3.77
N VAL A 128 -17.76 10.35 2.48
CA VAL A 128 -16.81 9.69 1.57
C VAL A 128 -15.44 10.35 1.71
N PRO A 129 -14.34 9.60 1.89
CA PRO A 129 -12.98 10.13 1.84
C PRO A 129 -12.64 10.72 0.46
N ILE A 130 -11.95 11.85 0.42
CA ILE A 130 -11.66 12.60 -0.82
C ILE A 130 -11.00 11.76 -1.94
N PHE A 131 -10.15 10.81 -1.59
CA PHE A 131 -9.49 9.95 -2.59
C PHE A 131 -10.43 8.87 -3.11
N VAL A 132 -11.35 8.37 -2.27
CA VAL A 132 -12.41 7.45 -2.68
C VAL A 132 -13.39 8.21 -3.58
N GLU A 133 -13.87 9.37 -3.14
CA GLU A 133 -14.77 10.25 -3.91
C GLU A 133 -14.24 10.52 -5.32
N ARG A 134 -12.97 10.97 -5.45
CA ARG A 134 -12.33 11.19 -6.76
C ARG A 134 -12.26 9.92 -7.63
N MET A 135 -12.03 8.76 -7.02
CA MET A 135 -12.00 7.50 -7.75
C MET A 135 -13.41 7.09 -8.20
N LEU A 136 -14.42 7.31 -7.36
CA LEU A 136 -15.82 7.05 -7.70
C LEU A 136 -16.30 7.98 -8.83
N GLU A 137 -15.91 9.26 -8.81
CA GLU A 137 -16.16 10.23 -9.88
C GLU A 137 -15.50 9.77 -11.19
N LYS A 138 -14.21 9.40 -11.14
CA LYS A 138 -13.42 9.00 -12.33
C LYS A 138 -14.04 7.81 -13.06
N TYR A 139 -14.64 6.88 -12.33
CA TYR A 139 -15.13 5.60 -12.85
C TYR A 139 -16.65 5.46 -12.82
N ASP A 140 -17.39 6.53 -12.49
CA ASP A 140 -18.85 6.53 -12.37
C ASP A 140 -19.37 5.41 -11.44
N LEU A 141 -18.86 5.34 -10.22
CA LEU A 141 -19.09 4.23 -9.27
C LEU A 141 -19.89 4.61 -8.01
N PHE A 142 -20.46 5.82 -7.94
CA PHE A 142 -21.14 6.29 -6.73
C PHE A 142 -22.33 5.42 -6.34
N GLN A 143 -23.17 5.04 -7.31
CA GLN A 143 -24.35 4.24 -7.03
C GLN A 143 -23.97 2.87 -6.44
N GLU A 144 -22.98 2.20 -7.03
CA GLU A 144 -22.50 0.90 -6.55
C GLU A 144 -21.80 1.02 -5.21
N TYR A 145 -21.08 2.12 -4.97
CA TYR A 145 -20.48 2.42 -3.67
C TYR A 145 -21.53 2.63 -2.58
N GLU A 146 -22.57 3.43 -2.83
CA GLU A 146 -23.64 3.67 -1.86
C GLU A 146 -24.35 2.37 -1.47
N GLN A 147 -24.69 1.53 -2.46
CA GLN A 147 -25.27 0.20 -2.22
C GLN A 147 -24.31 -0.69 -1.42
N MET A 148 -23.02 -0.68 -1.74
CA MET A 148 -22.02 -1.43 -1.00
C MET A 148 -21.92 -0.96 0.45
N VAL A 149 -21.90 0.35 0.69
CA VAL A 149 -21.84 0.94 2.02
C VAL A 149 -23.07 0.54 2.84
N ASP A 150 -24.26 0.58 2.27
CA ASP A 150 -25.48 0.15 2.95
C ASP A 150 -25.41 -1.33 3.36
N HIS A 151 -25.01 -2.22 2.44
CA HIS A 151 -24.84 -3.64 2.75
C HIS A 151 -23.74 -3.89 3.79
N VAL A 152 -22.63 -3.16 3.72
CA VAL A 152 -21.55 -3.24 4.72
C VAL A 152 -22.08 -2.85 6.10
N VAL A 153 -22.81 -1.75 6.23
CA VAL A 153 -23.34 -1.26 7.51
C VAL A 153 -24.39 -2.21 8.11
N GLU A 154 -25.23 -2.81 7.27
CA GLU A 154 -26.33 -3.67 7.70
C GLU A 154 -25.89 -5.12 7.95
N ALA A 155 -25.17 -5.71 6.99
CA ALA A 155 -24.82 -7.13 7.00
C ALA A 155 -23.37 -7.40 7.42
N GLY A 156 -22.47 -6.42 7.35
CA GLY A 156 -21.03 -6.57 7.67
C GLY A 156 -20.69 -6.68 9.16
N VAL A 157 -21.70 -6.77 10.05
CA VAL A 157 -21.49 -6.78 11.51
C VAL A 157 -21.91 -8.09 12.18
N GLY A 158 -21.32 -8.35 13.35
CA GLY A 158 -21.73 -9.43 14.25
C GLY A 158 -23.14 -9.22 14.79
N SER A 159 -23.91 -10.30 14.89
CA SER A 159 -25.34 -10.25 15.25
C SER A 159 -25.57 -9.61 16.62
N ASN A 160 -24.70 -9.88 17.59
CA ASN A 160 -24.85 -9.45 18.99
C ASN A 160 -24.01 -8.21 19.33
N THR A 161 -22.75 -8.17 18.91
CA THR A 161 -21.82 -7.10 19.31
C THR A 161 -21.90 -5.87 18.41
N LYS A 162 -22.54 -5.99 17.24
CA LYS A 162 -22.56 -4.96 16.17
C LYS A 162 -21.17 -4.45 15.76
N MET A 163 -20.11 -5.18 16.10
CA MET A 163 -18.74 -4.95 15.64
C MET A 163 -18.57 -5.51 14.23
N TRP A 164 -17.62 -4.97 13.47
CA TRP A 164 -17.27 -5.47 12.15
C TRP A 164 -16.92 -6.96 12.19
N ASN A 165 -17.58 -7.76 11.35
CA ASN A 165 -17.35 -9.19 11.23
C ASN A 165 -16.57 -9.47 9.94
N ILE A 166 -15.33 -9.95 10.07
CA ILE A 166 -14.43 -10.19 8.94
C ILE A 166 -15.05 -11.16 7.92
N THR A 167 -15.59 -12.28 8.37
CA THR A 167 -16.16 -13.30 7.46
C THR A 167 -17.27 -12.71 6.61
N LYS A 168 -18.21 -11.99 7.23
CA LYS A 168 -19.30 -11.34 6.49
C LYS A 168 -18.81 -10.24 5.55
N LEU A 169 -17.84 -9.45 5.98
CA LEU A 169 -17.25 -8.40 5.13
C LEU A 169 -16.54 -9.00 3.91
N LYS A 170 -15.81 -10.10 4.08
CA LYS A 170 -15.19 -10.85 2.97
C LYS A 170 -16.23 -11.35 1.98
N GLU A 171 -17.31 -11.96 2.48
CA GLU A 171 -18.41 -12.45 1.64
C GLU A 171 -19.07 -11.31 0.85
N LEU A 172 -19.32 -10.16 1.51
CA LEU A 172 -19.84 -8.96 0.84
C LEU A 172 -18.90 -8.44 -0.23
N MET A 173 -17.58 -8.39 0.01
CA MET A 173 -16.63 -7.93 -0.99
C MET A 173 -16.66 -8.81 -2.25
N LYS A 174 -16.83 -10.13 -2.11
CA LYS A 174 -16.92 -11.02 -3.28
C LYS A 174 -18.11 -10.69 -4.19
N VAL A 175 -19.19 -10.14 -3.63
CA VAL A 175 -20.36 -9.68 -4.40
C VAL A 175 -20.03 -8.42 -5.20
N TYR A 176 -19.35 -7.46 -4.58
CA TYR A 176 -19.06 -6.15 -5.19
C TYR A 176 -17.81 -6.12 -6.06
N GLN A 177 -16.84 -7.00 -5.82
CA GLN A 177 -15.62 -7.13 -6.61
C GLN A 177 -15.86 -7.17 -8.14
N PRO A 178 -16.71 -8.06 -8.69
CA PRO A 178 -16.94 -8.09 -10.12
C PRO A 178 -17.61 -6.81 -10.66
N ILE A 179 -18.44 -6.15 -9.85
CA ILE A 179 -19.17 -4.93 -10.21
C ILE A 179 -18.18 -3.78 -10.41
N PHE A 180 -17.33 -3.52 -9.40
CA PHE A 180 -16.29 -2.50 -9.48
C PHE A 180 -15.28 -2.84 -10.58
N LYS A 181 -14.88 -4.11 -10.69
CA LYS A 181 -13.87 -4.57 -11.66
C LYS A 181 -14.32 -4.35 -13.10
N ALA A 182 -15.61 -4.48 -13.39
CA ALA A 182 -16.17 -4.19 -14.71
C ALA A 182 -15.94 -2.73 -15.15
N LYS A 183 -15.78 -1.81 -14.19
CA LYS A 183 -15.47 -0.39 -14.42
C LYS A 183 -13.98 -0.06 -14.23
N GLY A 184 -13.10 -1.06 -14.10
CA GLY A 184 -11.65 -0.86 -14.01
C GLY A 184 -11.10 -0.62 -12.59
N VAL A 185 -11.95 -0.68 -11.57
CA VAL A 185 -11.54 -0.56 -10.16
C VAL A 185 -11.64 -1.92 -9.49
N GLU A 186 -10.57 -2.39 -8.85
CA GLU A 186 -10.64 -3.61 -8.04
C GLU A 186 -10.72 -3.26 -6.56
N ILE A 187 -11.62 -3.92 -5.82
CA ILE A 187 -11.79 -3.67 -4.39
C ILE A 187 -11.25 -4.83 -3.55
N PHE A 188 -10.64 -4.47 -2.42
CA PHE A 188 -10.09 -5.42 -1.46
C PHE A 188 -10.52 -5.06 -0.05
N PHE A 189 -10.83 -6.07 0.76
CA PHE A 189 -10.96 -5.88 2.19
C PHE A 189 -9.65 -6.22 2.89
N SER A 190 -9.14 -5.26 3.64
CA SER A 190 -7.87 -5.38 4.33
C SER A 190 -8.02 -5.25 5.84
N HIS A 191 -7.11 -5.91 6.57
CA HIS A 191 -7.16 -5.96 8.03
C HIS A 191 -5.81 -6.02 8.71
N LYS A 192 -5.77 -5.48 9.94
CA LYS A 192 -4.64 -5.64 10.85
C LYS A 192 -5.12 -5.76 12.28
N GLN A 193 -4.44 -6.59 13.07
CA GLN A 193 -4.62 -6.69 14.52
C GLN A 193 -3.30 -6.36 15.21
N GLU A 194 -3.37 -5.55 16.26
CA GLU A 194 -2.20 -5.18 17.06
C GLU A 194 -2.51 -5.40 18.53
N TRP A 195 -1.68 -6.17 19.23
CA TRP A 195 -1.80 -6.32 20.68
C TRP A 195 -1.22 -5.10 21.37
N VAL A 196 -2.02 -4.45 22.22
CA VAL A 196 -1.64 -3.28 23.00
C VAL A 196 -1.60 -3.65 24.46
N GLN A 197 -0.48 -3.35 25.13
CA GLN A 197 -0.30 -3.58 26.56
C GLN A 197 -0.49 -2.27 27.34
N HIS A 198 -1.39 -2.28 28.34
CA HIS A 198 -1.68 -1.13 29.22
C HIS A 198 -1.03 -1.28 30.60
N GLY A 199 0.19 -1.84 30.65
CA GLY A 199 0.92 -2.07 31.90
C GLY A 199 0.17 -3.04 32.82
N GLN A 200 -0.24 -2.56 34.00
CA GLN A 200 -0.88 -3.37 35.05
C GLN A 200 -2.32 -3.80 34.71
N HIS A 201 -2.98 -3.17 33.75
CA HIS A 201 -4.39 -3.47 33.39
C HIS A 201 -4.52 -4.57 32.32
N GLY A 202 -3.44 -5.30 32.02
CA GLY A 202 -3.40 -6.29 30.96
C GLY A 202 -3.24 -5.66 29.57
N GLY A 203 -3.62 -6.41 28.54
CA GLY A 203 -3.60 -5.92 27.16
C GLY A 203 -4.81 -6.41 26.37
N HIS A 204 -5.03 -5.79 25.22
CA HIS A 204 -6.10 -6.16 24.31
C HIS A 204 -5.66 -6.00 22.86
N PHE A 205 -6.42 -6.59 21.94
CA PHE A 205 -6.20 -6.38 20.51
C PHE A 205 -6.95 -5.14 20.03
N GLU A 206 -6.22 -4.26 19.35
CA GLU A 206 -6.79 -3.22 18.50
C GLU A 206 -7.01 -3.75 17.08
N TYR A 207 -8.16 -3.42 16.50
CA TYR A 207 -8.62 -3.97 15.22
C TYR A 207 -8.75 -2.87 14.17
N PHE A 208 -7.90 -2.91 13.15
CA PHE A 208 -7.93 -2.00 12.01
C PHE A 208 -8.49 -2.72 10.79
N ARG A 209 -9.46 -2.12 10.12
CA ARG A 209 -10.17 -2.67 8.96
C ARG A 209 -10.39 -1.55 7.95
N TRP A 210 -10.22 -1.84 6.67
CA TRP A 210 -10.45 -0.87 5.61
C TRP A 210 -10.76 -1.57 4.28
N ILE A 211 -11.36 -0.81 3.36
CA ILE A 211 -11.54 -1.22 1.97
C ILE A 211 -10.52 -0.44 1.14
N GLU A 212 -9.82 -1.13 0.25
CA GLU A 212 -8.91 -0.55 -0.73
C GLU A 212 -9.59 -0.60 -2.10
N PHE A 213 -9.66 0.55 -2.79
CA PHE A 213 -10.13 0.69 -4.16
C PHE A 213 -8.91 0.93 -5.04
N VAL A 214 -8.68 0.06 -6.01
CA VAL A 214 -7.46 0.01 -6.81
C VAL A 214 -7.80 0.28 -8.26
N ASP A 215 -7.35 1.41 -8.76
CA ASP A 215 -7.37 1.75 -10.18
C ASP A 215 -6.41 0.83 -10.93
N ARG A 216 -6.93 -0.08 -11.77
CA ARG A 216 -6.07 -1.04 -12.49
C ARG A 216 -5.31 -0.44 -13.67
N ALA A 217 -5.70 0.73 -14.17
CA ALA A 217 -4.93 1.44 -15.17
C ALA A 217 -3.68 2.11 -14.56
N GLU A 218 -3.76 2.59 -13.32
CA GLU A 218 -2.63 3.18 -12.61
C GLU A 218 -1.80 2.17 -11.80
N GLN A 219 -2.43 1.09 -11.32
CA GLN A 219 -1.87 0.10 -10.41
C GLN A 219 -2.18 -1.36 -10.84
N PRO A 220 -1.73 -1.77 -12.04
CA PRO A 220 -2.05 -3.09 -12.61
C PRO A 220 -1.48 -4.25 -11.79
N SER A 221 -0.27 -4.08 -11.23
CA SER A 221 0.42 -5.10 -10.42
C SER A 221 0.08 -5.06 -8.92
N TYR A 222 -0.70 -4.08 -8.46
CA TYR A 222 -0.91 -3.86 -7.03
C TYR A 222 -1.58 -5.06 -6.34
N ARG A 223 -1.10 -5.36 -5.13
CA ARG A 223 -1.67 -6.34 -4.21
C ARG A 223 -1.78 -5.74 -2.82
N PRO A 224 -2.91 -5.89 -2.10
CA PRO A 224 -3.04 -5.30 -0.78
C PRO A 224 -1.97 -5.82 0.19
N GLN A 225 -1.40 -4.91 0.96
CA GLN A 225 -0.39 -5.29 1.96
C GLN A 225 -0.97 -6.18 3.05
N ARG A 226 -2.29 -6.11 3.27
CA ARG A 226 -3.01 -6.67 4.41
C ARG A 226 -4.36 -7.29 4.01
N ASP A 227 -4.39 -7.87 2.81
CA ASP A 227 -5.58 -8.55 2.28
C ASP A 227 -6.15 -9.58 3.27
N ALA A 228 -7.44 -9.47 3.56
CA ALA A 228 -8.15 -10.37 4.46
C ALA A 228 -8.47 -11.73 3.84
N GLU A 229 -8.37 -11.88 2.51
CA GLU A 229 -8.47 -13.19 1.87
C GLU A 229 -7.21 -14.02 2.09
N THR A 230 -6.04 -13.45 1.81
CA THR A 230 -4.79 -14.21 1.74
C THR A 230 -3.88 -14.08 2.95
N LYS A 231 -4.11 -13.14 3.88
CA LYS A 231 -3.18 -12.86 4.98
C LYS A 231 -3.82 -13.00 6.37
N ASP A 232 -3.05 -13.57 7.32
CA ASP A 232 -3.45 -13.60 8.73
C ASP A 232 -3.50 -12.16 9.29
N SER A 233 -4.63 -11.88 9.94
CA SER A 233 -4.93 -10.68 10.71
C SER A 233 -3.84 -10.27 11.71
N ARG A 234 -3.07 -11.24 12.24
CA ARG A 234 -2.00 -11.05 13.23
C ARG A 234 -0.69 -10.53 12.62
N GLY A 235 -0.58 -10.47 11.29
CA GLY A 235 0.62 -10.00 10.61
C GLY A 235 1.85 -10.89 10.83
N LEU A 236 1.65 -12.17 11.17
CA LEU A 236 2.67 -13.20 11.03
C LEU A 236 2.89 -13.40 9.53
N GLU A 237 3.78 -12.59 8.97
CA GLU A 237 4.23 -12.75 7.59
C GLU A 237 5.07 -14.01 7.55
N GLU A 238 4.51 -15.10 7.03
CA GLU A 238 5.31 -16.02 6.22
C GLU A 238 6.02 -15.14 5.18
N GLY A 239 7.35 -15.28 5.14
CA GLY A 239 8.24 -14.33 4.50
C GLY A 239 7.83 -14.00 3.07
N CYS A 240 8.31 -12.85 2.59
CA CYS A 240 8.39 -12.61 1.15
C CYS A 240 9.02 -13.84 0.50
N SER A 241 8.22 -14.69 -0.13
CA SER A 241 8.71 -15.58 -1.16
C SER A 241 9.09 -14.67 -2.30
N VAL A 242 10.40 -14.50 -2.46
CA VAL A 242 11.05 -13.97 -3.65
C VAL A 242 10.38 -14.63 -4.85
N MET A 243 9.71 -13.82 -5.69
CA MET A 243 9.59 -14.13 -7.11
C MET A 243 10.74 -13.43 -7.80
#